data_AF-A0A2V6QNM8-F1
#
_entry.id   AF-A0A2V6QNM8-F1
#
_cell.length_a   1.000
_cell.length_b   1.000
_cell.length_c   1.000
_cell.angle_alpha   90.00
_cell.angle_beta   90.00
_cell.angle_gamma   90.00
#
_symmetry.space_group_name_H-M   'P 1'
#
loop_
_entity.id
_entity.type
_entity.pdbx_description
1 polymer ?
#
loop_
_entity_poly.entity_id
_entity_poly.type
_entity_poly.pdbx_seq_one_letter_code
_entity_poly.pdbx_strand_id
1 'polypeptide(L)'
;MAGPRPVSIALAALLTLAGCATSTRTARMGPLATGPLVTLIVTDDRAVVERECREVPALGPILGCSIWRTVHPDGRTEVKMMKVVRYTDALPSALALEIDAHELCHVVAALQPIDDPCHLGNGGVVQSVGNIRGMTR
;
A
#
# COMPACT_ATOMS: atom_id res chain seq x y z
N MET A 1 -47.77 30.49 -32.36
CA MET A 1 -47.82 29.44 -31.32
C MET A 1 -46.48 28.73 -31.31
N ALA A 2 -45.65 28.99 -30.30
CA ALA A 2 -44.29 28.45 -30.20
C ALA A 2 -44.33 27.08 -29.50
N GLY A 3 -43.92 26.01 -30.19
CA GLY A 3 -43.79 24.68 -29.61
C GLY A 3 -42.60 24.59 -28.65
N PRO A 4 -42.67 23.77 -27.59
CA PRO A 4 -41.66 23.72 -26.55
C PRO A 4 -40.37 23.03 -27.05
N ARG A 5 -39.22 23.60 -26.66
CA ARG A 5 -37.87 23.12 -26.97
C ARG A 5 -37.52 21.85 -26.16
N PRO A 6 -36.70 20.93 -26.69
CA PRO A 6 -36.28 19.72 -25.99
C PRO A 6 -35.13 20.06 -25.03
N VAL A 7 -35.46 20.40 -23.79
CA VAL A 7 -34.45 20.64 -22.74
C VAL A 7 -34.78 19.76 -21.55
N SER A 8 -34.59 18.44 -21.66
CA SER A 8 -34.74 17.56 -20.47
C SER A 8 -33.92 16.26 -20.49
N ILE A 9 -33.20 15.91 -21.57
CA ILE A 9 -32.54 14.58 -21.63
C ILE A 9 -31.09 14.61 -21.11
N ALA A 10 -30.46 15.79 -20.99
CA ALA A 10 -29.03 15.87 -20.64
C ALA A 10 -28.68 15.70 -19.15
N LEU A 11 -29.67 15.67 -18.23
CA LEU A 11 -29.38 15.68 -16.78
C LEU A 11 -29.38 14.28 -16.11
N ALA A 12 -29.89 13.24 -16.79
CA ALA A 12 -29.98 11.90 -16.21
C ALA A 12 -28.70 11.05 -16.36
N ALA A 13 -27.72 11.51 -17.14
CA ALA A 13 -26.49 10.75 -17.43
C ALA A 13 -25.32 11.03 -16.47
N LEU A 14 -25.47 11.93 -15.49
CA LEU A 14 -24.38 12.35 -14.58
C LEU A 14 -24.36 11.60 -13.24
N LEU A 15 -25.22 10.60 -13.01
CA LEU A 15 -25.43 10.00 -11.69
C LEU A 15 -24.98 8.54 -11.51
N THR A 16 -24.28 7.92 -12.47
CA THR A 16 -24.00 6.46 -12.41
C THR A 16 -22.55 6.02 -12.45
N LEU A 17 -21.58 6.89 -12.13
CA LEU A 17 -20.15 6.52 -12.06
C LEU A 17 -19.49 6.80 -10.70
N ALA A 18 -20.27 6.89 -9.62
CA ALA A 18 -19.75 6.59 -8.29
C ALA A 18 -19.62 5.07 -8.11
N GLY A 19 -18.84 4.43 -8.99
CA GLY A 19 -18.36 3.08 -8.75
C GLY A 19 -17.63 3.08 -7.42
N CYS A 20 -17.85 2.06 -6.59
CA CYS A 20 -17.13 1.86 -5.34
C CYS A 20 -15.65 2.12 -5.59
N ALA A 21 -15.13 3.23 -5.06
CA ALA A 21 -13.74 3.60 -5.23
C ALA A 21 -12.89 2.64 -4.40
N THR A 22 -12.65 1.46 -4.96
CA THR A 22 -11.75 0.47 -4.38
C THR A 22 -10.39 1.13 -4.22
N SER A 23 -9.94 1.19 -2.98
CA SER A 23 -8.78 1.96 -2.58
C SER A 23 -7.69 0.99 -2.16
N THR A 24 -6.51 1.16 -2.76
CA THR A 24 -5.31 0.39 -2.42
C THR A 24 -4.24 1.36 -1.94
N ARG A 25 -3.62 1.04 -0.81
CA ARG A 25 -2.45 1.76 -0.31
C ARG A 25 -1.26 0.82 -0.30
N THR A 26 -0.11 1.34 -0.74
CA THR A 26 1.14 0.58 -0.79
C THR A 26 2.22 1.35 -0.07
N ALA A 27 2.94 0.69 0.82
CA ALA A 27 4.17 1.18 1.42
C ALA A 27 5.34 0.28 1.05
N ARG A 28 6.52 0.89 0.90
CA ARG A 28 7.76 0.22 0.51
C ARG A 28 8.85 0.70 1.46
N MET A 29 9.60 -0.23 2.03
CA MET A 29 10.58 0.07 3.07
C MET A 29 11.86 -0.76 2.89
N GLY A 30 12.98 -0.21 3.37
CA GLY A 30 14.30 -0.85 3.34
C GLY A 30 14.89 -0.92 1.93
N PRO A 31 15.33 0.19 1.33
CA PRO A 31 15.87 0.18 -0.03
C PRO A 31 17.08 -0.75 -0.16
N LEU A 32 17.05 -1.63 -1.17
CA LEU A 32 18.17 -2.43 -1.65
C LEU A 32 18.40 -2.13 -3.14
N ALA A 33 19.56 -2.50 -3.68
CA ALA A 33 19.84 -2.37 -5.12
C ALA A 33 18.83 -3.13 -6.01
N THR A 34 18.20 -4.18 -5.47
CA THR A 34 17.21 -5.03 -6.15
C THR A 34 15.75 -4.66 -5.85
N GLY A 35 15.51 -3.57 -5.11
CA GLY A 35 14.19 -3.07 -4.70
C GLY A 35 14.01 -2.98 -3.18
N PRO A 36 12.81 -2.71 -2.67
CA PRO A 36 12.57 -2.58 -1.23
C PRO A 36 12.54 -3.94 -0.52
N LEU A 37 13.19 -4.06 0.63
CA LEU A 37 13.18 -5.24 1.48
C LEU A 37 11.75 -5.67 1.82
N VAL A 38 10.88 -4.69 2.07
CA VAL A 38 9.46 -4.92 2.38
C VAL A 38 8.55 -4.13 1.45
N THR A 39 7.53 -4.78 0.93
CA THR A 39 6.37 -4.14 0.29
C THR A 39 5.10 -4.54 1.03
N LEU A 40 4.35 -3.57 1.56
CA LEU A 40 3.07 -3.77 2.23
C LEU A 40 1.95 -3.19 1.36
N ILE A 41 1.00 -4.02 0.96
CA ILE A 41 -0.19 -3.66 0.19
C ILE A 41 -1.41 -3.86 1.08
N VAL A 42 -2.19 -2.81 1.30
CA VAL A 42 -3.45 -2.87 2.04
C VAL A 42 -4.56 -2.37 1.14
N THR A 43 -5.61 -3.17 0.97
CA THR A 43 -6.63 -2.94 -0.06
C THR A 43 -8.01 -3.39 0.43
N ASP A 44 -9.06 -2.72 -0.04
CA ASP A 44 -10.45 -3.20 0.04
C ASP A 44 -10.88 -3.92 -1.25
N ASP A 45 -9.96 -4.09 -2.21
CA ASP A 45 -10.20 -4.73 -3.50
C ASP A 45 -9.76 -6.20 -3.48
N ARG A 46 -10.72 -7.11 -3.56
CA ARG A 46 -10.45 -8.56 -3.63
C ARG A 46 -9.67 -8.94 -4.89
N ALA A 47 -9.86 -8.23 -6.01
CA ALA A 47 -9.14 -8.49 -7.25
C ALA A 47 -7.64 -8.14 -7.14
N VAL A 48 -7.28 -7.16 -6.29
CA VAL A 48 -5.88 -6.88 -5.95
C VAL A 48 -5.30 -8.04 -5.15
N VAL A 49 -6.01 -8.56 -4.15
CA VAL A 49 -5.55 -9.70 -3.36
C VAL A 49 -5.34 -10.93 -4.25
N GLU A 50 -6.33 -11.28 -5.08
CA GLU A 50 -6.27 -12.43 -5.98
C GLU A 50 -5.07 -12.35 -6.94
N ARG A 51 -4.82 -11.18 -7.53
CA ARG A 51 -3.64 -10.98 -8.40
C ARG A 51 -2.33 -11.08 -7.63
N GLU A 52 -2.22 -10.37 -6.51
CA GLU A 52 -0.94 -10.24 -5.79
C GLU A 52 -0.57 -11.51 -5.02
N CYS A 53 -1.56 -12.32 -4.65
CA CYS A 53 -1.43 -13.57 -3.90
C CYS A 53 -1.65 -14.83 -4.74
N ARG A 54 -1.69 -14.71 -6.07
CA ARG A 54 -2.00 -15.81 -7.00
C ARG A 54 -1.14 -17.07 -6.83
N GLU A 55 0.06 -16.92 -6.27
CA GLU A 55 1.05 -17.98 -6.10
C GLU A 55 0.88 -18.73 -4.77
N VAL A 56 0.00 -18.26 -3.88
CA VAL A 56 -0.25 -18.88 -2.58
C VAL A 56 -1.32 -19.97 -2.72
N PRO A 57 -1.02 -21.23 -2.41
CA PRO A 57 -2.01 -22.28 -2.38
C PRO A 57 -3.03 -22.02 -1.27
N ALA A 58 -4.31 -21.91 -1.63
CA ALA A 58 -5.39 -21.73 -0.67
C ALA A 58 -6.64 -22.54 -1.08
N LEU A 59 -7.30 -23.13 -0.10
CA LEU A 59 -8.62 -23.74 -0.28
C LEU A 59 -9.69 -22.71 0.10
N GLY A 60 -10.12 -21.91 -0.88
CA GLY A 60 -11.15 -20.88 -0.71
C GLY A 60 -10.63 -19.46 -0.94
N PRO A 61 -11.45 -18.43 -0.62
CA PRO A 61 -11.10 -17.04 -0.89
C PRO A 61 -9.89 -16.57 -0.08
N ILE A 62 -8.93 -15.94 -0.75
CA ILE A 62 -7.73 -15.38 -0.14
C ILE A 62 -8.02 -13.95 0.33
N LEU A 63 -7.73 -13.65 1.60
CA LEU A 63 -7.85 -12.29 2.17
C LEU A 63 -6.50 -11.60 2.33
N GLY A 64 -5.41 -12.25 1.93
CA GLY A 64 -4.08 -11.71 2.01
C GLY A 64 -3.04 -12.80 1.87
N CYS A 65 -1.78 -12.37 1.77
CA CYS A 65 -0.65 -13.28 1.70
C CYS A 65 0.60 -12.62 2.26
N SER A 66 1.53 -13.47 2.67
CA SER A 66 2.93 -13.14 2.88
C SER A 66 3.73 -14.03 1.93
N ILE A 67 4.47 -13.42 1.02
CA ILE A 67 5.36 -14.14 0.12
C ILE A 67 6.76 -13.51 0.17
N TRP A 68 7.78 -14.32 -0.06
CA TRP A 68 9.15 -13.85 -0.15
C TRP A 68 9.79 -14.29 -1.46
N ARG A 69 10.80 -13.53 -1.89
CA ARG A 69 11.69 -13.94 -2.97
C ARG A 69 13.14 -13.71 -2.56
N THR A 70 14.00 -14.60 -3.00
CA THR A 70 15.44 -14.51 -2.78
C THR A 70 16.09 -13.61 -3.83
N VAL A 71 16.95 -12.69 -3.40
CA VAL A 71 17.74 -11.78 -4.23
C VAL A 71 19.18 -11.68 -3.73
N HIS A 72 20.06 -11.10 -4.55
CA HIS A 72 21.46 -10.86 -4.20
C HIS A 72 21.81 -9.38 -4.44
N PRO A 73 21.52 -8.47 -3.49
CA PRO A 73 21.66 -7.03 -3.71
C PRO A 73 23.08 -6.57 -4.04
N ASP A 74 24.09 -7.28 -3.52
CA ASP A 74 25.53 -7.05 -3.71
C ASP A 74 26.18 -8.15 -4.58
N GLY A 75 25.37 -9.03 -5.18
CA GLY A 75 25.82 -10.20 -5.95
C GLY A 75 26.37 -11.36 -5.13
N ARG A 76 26.35 -11.30 -3.79
CA ARG A 76 26.95 -12.33 -2.91
C ARG A 76 26.03 -12.74 -1.77
N THR A 77 25.40 -11.78 -1.11
CA THR A 77 24.57 -11.99 0.07
C THR A 77 23.17 -12.38 -0.34
N GLU A 78 22.70 -13.54 0.14
CA GLU A 78 21.33 -13.97 -0.04
C GLU A 78 20.39 -13.16 0.86
N VAL A 79 19.43 -12.44 0.26
CA VAL A 79 18.44 -11.62 0.96
C VAL A 79 17.03 -12.03 0.53
N LYS A 80 16.14 -12.22 1.50
CA LYS A 80 14.72 -12.45 1.29
C LYS A 80 13.97 -11.12 1.32
N MET A 81 13.52 -10.67 0.15
CA MET A 81 12.56 -9.56 0.06
C MET A 81 11.16 -10.09 0.33
N MET A 82 10.38 -9.36 1.11
CA MET A 82 9.04 -9.76 1.55
C MET A 82 7.95 -8.85 0.97
N LYS A 83 6.89 -9.46 0.44
CA LYS A 83 5.65 -8.79 0.06
C LYS A 83 4.52 -9.28 0.96
N VAL A 84 3.82 -8.36 1.60
CA VAL A 84 2.63 -8.64 2.42
C VAL A 84 1.44 -7.93 1.79
N VAL A 85 0.35 -8.66 1.59
CA VAL A 85 -0.91 -8.16 1.05
C VAL A 85 -2.00 -8.42 2.08
N ARG A 86 -2.80 -7.42 2.41
CA ARG A 86 -3.89 -7.52 3.38
C ARG A 86 -5.16 -6.91 2.79
N TYR A 87 -6.23 -7.69 2.77
CA TYR A 87 -7.58 -7.19 2.62
C TYR A 87 -8.02 -6.49 3.91
N THR A 88 -8.72 -5.37 3.79
CA THR A 88 -9.43 -4.72 4.90
C THR A 88 -10.64 -3.96 4.38
N ASP A 89 -11.73 -3.94 5.15
CA ASP A 89 -12.90 -3.12 4.85
C ASP A 89 -12.69 -1.64 5.24
N ALA A 90 -11.59 -1.33 5.95
CA ALA A 90 -11.22 0.02 6.36
C ALA A 90 -9.71 0.23 6.19
N LEU A 91 -9.33 1.13 5.27
CA LEU A 91 -7.93 1.41 5.00
C LEU A 91 -7.25 2.13 6.17
N PRO A 92 -5.99 1.75 6.51
CA PRO A 92 -5.20 2.48 7.48
C PRO A 92 -4.88 3.87 6.95
N SER A 93 -4.69 4.86 7.83
CA SER A 93 -4.15 6.17 7.44
C SER A 93 -2.81 6.01 6.72
N ALA A 94 -2.40 7.00 5.90
CA ALA A 94 -1.12 6.93 5.20
C ALA A 94 0.05 6.78 6.20
N LEU A 95 -0.02 7.51 7.31
CA LEU A 95 0.96 7.43 8.39
C LEU A 95 0.97 6.07 9.07
N ALA A 96 -0.20 5.50 9.39
CA ALA A 96 -0.26 4.18 10.02
C ALA A 96 0.32 3.09 9.10
N LEU A 97 0.05 3.17 7.79
CA LEU A 97 0.63 2.24 6.82
C LEU A 97 2.16 2.36 6.75
N GLU A 98 2.69 3.58 6.81
CA GLU A 98 4.13 3.83 6.78
C GLU A 98 4.82 3.28 8.04
N ILE A 99 4.24 3.50 9.22
CA ILE A 99 4.72 2.93 10.49
C ILE A 99 4.71 1.39 10.41
N ASP A 100 3.60 0.79 9.98
CA ASP A 100 3.50 -0.67 9.85
C ASP A 100 4.57 -1.25 8.91
N ALA A 101 4.85 -0.56 7.79
CA ALA A 101 5.89 -0.98 6.86
C ALA A 101 7.31 -0.78 7.44
N HIS A 102 7.51 0.26 8.26
CA HIS A 102 8.74 0.52 9.00
C HIS A 102 9.05 -0.61 9.99
N GLU A 103 8.10 -0.94 10.85
CA GLU A 103 8.29 -1.99 11.84
C GLU A 103 8.42 -3.38 11.20
N LEU A 104 7.66 -3.62 10.12
CA LEU A 104 7.82 -4.86 9.34
C LEU A 104 9.20 -4.96 8.70
N CYS A 105 9.77 -3.84 8.25
CA CYS A 105 11.14 -3.81 7.73
C CYS A 105 12.16 -4.23 8.80
N HIS A 106 12.03 -3.73 10.04
CA HIS A 106 12.90 -4.15 11.15
C HIS A 106 12.82 -5.64 11.43
N VAL A 107 11.61 -6.19 11.49
CA VAL A 107 11.42 -7.63 11.68
C VAL A 107 12.07 -8.43 10.56
N VAL A 108 11.89 -8.03 9.30
CA VAL A 108 12.45 -8.76 8.15
C VAL A 108 13.96 -8.62 8.08
N ALA A 109 14.53 -7.46 8.42
CA ALA A 109 15.97 -7.22 8.45
C ALA A 109 16.66 -8.00 9.57
N ALA A 110 16.08 -8.02 10.78
CA ALA A 110 16.63 -8.72 11.94
C ALA A 110 16.74 -10.24 11.75
N LEU A 111 15.99 -10.81 10.80
CA LEU A 111 16.03 -12.24 10.45
C LEU A 111 17.08 -12.58 9.38
N GLN A 112 17.88 -11.61 8.93
CA GLN A 112 18.76 -11.74 7.79
C GLN A 112 20.16 -11.19 8.10
N PRO A 113 21.22 -11.69 7.44
CA PRO A 113 22.58 -11.22 7.65
C PRO A 113 22.85 -9.92 6.86
N ILE A 114 22.05 -8.88 7.09
CA ILE A 114 22.16 -7.57 6.43
C ILE A 114 22.18 -6.44 7.46
N ASP A 115 22.81 -5.33 7.12
CA ASP A 115 22.65 -4.07 7.85
C ASP A 115 21.20 -3.59 7.76
N ASP A 116 20.74 -2.89 8.79
CA ASP A 116 19.39 -2.32 8.86
C ASP A 116 19.14 -1.33 7.70
N PRO A 117 18.38 -1.73 6.67
CA PRO A 117 18.14 -0.86 5.53
C PRO A 117 16.99 0.11 5.80
N CYS A 118 16.25 -0.07 6.89
CA CYS A 118 15.02 0.66 7.21
C CYS A 118 15.31 2.10 7.64
N HIS A 119 16.56 2.40 8.00
CA HIS A 119 17.04 3.73 8.38
C HIS A 119 17.99 4.38 7.37
N LEU A 120 18.18 3.79 6.18
CA LEU A 120 19.04 4.36 5.12
C LEU A 120 18.42 5.59 4.41
N GLY A 121 17.32 6.12 4.94
CA GLY A 121 16.67 7.41 4.65
C GLY A 121 15.69 7.76 5.77
N ASN A 122 15.22 9.02 5.86
CA ASN A 122 14.25 9.60 6.83
C ASN A 122 14.07 8.88 8.19
N GLY A 123 15.15 8.37 8.82
CA GLY A 123 15.14 7.20 9.73
C GLY A 123 14.08 7.17 10.83
N GLY A 124 12.84 6.77 10.49
CA GLY A 124 11.69 6.81 11.40
C GLY A 124 11.17 8.23 11.73
N VAL A 125 11.60 9.27 11.02
CA VAL A 125 11.15 10.65 11.22
C VAL A 125 9.82 10.88 10.52
N VAL A 126 8.73 10.77 11.29
CA VAL A 126 7.40 11.19 10.85
C VAL A 126 7.37 12.71 10.70
N GLN A 127 7.41 13.21 9.47
CA GLN A 127 7.19 14.64 9.20
C GLN A 127 5.70 14.92 9.21
N SER A 128 5.19 15.48 10.31
CA SER A 128 3.82 16.00 10.35
C SER A 128 3.74 17.23 9.42
N VAL A 129 2.90 17.14 8.38
CA VAL A 129 2.51 18.32 7.62
C VAL A 129 1.56 19.17 8.46
N GLY A 130 2.06 20.28 9.01
CA GLY A 130 1.19 21.37 9.49
C GLY A 130 1.66 22.09 10.75
N ASN A 131 2.45 23.14 10.55
CA ASN A 131 2.63 24.23 11.50
C ASN A 131 1.26 24.86 11.83
N ILE A 132 0.66 24.56 12.99
CA ILE A 132 -0.43 25.37 13.55
C ILE A 132 0.19 26.62 14.17
N ARG A 133 0.64 27.53 13.29
CA ARG A 133 0.82 28.93 13.63
C ARG A 133 -0.59 29.50 13.82
N GLY A 134 -1.05 29.59 15.07
CA GLY A 134 -2.28 30.31 15.39
C GLY A 134 -3.08 29.75 16.55
N MET A 135 -2.53 29.75 17.75
CA MET A 135 -3.34 29.91 18.97
C MET A 135 -2.63 30.90 19.89
N THR A 136 -2.88 32.18 19.62
CA THR A 136 -2.80 33.22 20.64
C THR A 136 -3.94 32.99 21.63
N ARG A 137 -3.58 32.69 22.89
CA ARG A 137 -4.09 33.35 24.09
C ARG A 137 -3.26 32.97 25.29
#